data_AF-A0A5V7AAY6-F1
#
_entry.id   AF-A0A5V7AAY6-F1
#
_cell.length_a   1.000
_cell.length_b   1.000
_cell.length_c   1.000
_cell.angle_alpha   90.00
_cell.angle_beta   90.00
_cell.angle_gamma   90.00
#
_symmetry.space_group_name_H-M   'P 1'
#
loop_
_entity.id
_entity.type
_entity.pdbx_description
1 polymer ?
#
loop_
_entity_poly.entity_id
_entity_poly.type
_entity_poly.pdbx_seq_one_letter_code
_entity_poly.pdbx_strand_id
1 'polypeptide(L)'
;MNNKDVNAVLSRLMSLFQAENDSELARALNVNRQTLASWRKRDSVPYAICINIAEEKGVSLDWLLTGRKQGLSKEVDVTPMQVQFSQADLTMLELLKQLDPEVRNDLLRGAAEKQRVIEMEKQLKELSATIERLKNVG
;
A
#
# COMPACT_ATOMS: atom_id res chain seq x y z
N MET A 1 -9.63 14.16 -13.87
CA MET A 1 -8.80 15.26 -13.32
C MET A 1 -7.42 14.70 -13.04
N ASN A 2 -6.42 15.17 -13.78
CA ASN A 2 -5.11 14.55 -13.83
C ASN A 2 -4.33 14.95 -12.57
N ASN A 3 -4.25 14.05 -11.57
CA ASN A 3 -3.76 14.38 -10.23
C ASN A 3 -2.22 14.58 -10.14
N LYS A 4 -1.58 14.88 -11.27
CA LYS A 4 -0.13 15.15 -11.42
C LYS A 4 0.12 16.43 -12.22
N ASP A 5 -0.86 17.32 -12.33
CA ASP A 5 -0.69 18.60 -13.02
C ASP A 5 0.44 19.41 -12.37
N VAL A 6 1.39 19.87 -13.17
CA VAL A 6 2.59 20.59 -12.66
C VAL A 6 2.19 21.82 -11.85
N ASN A 7 1.14 22.52 -12.27
CA ASN A 7 0.64 23.68 -11.53
C ASN A 7 0.18 23.30 -10.12
N ALA A 8 -0.50 22.15 -9.96
CA ALA A 8 -0.95 21.69 -8.66
C ALA A 8 0.23 21.32 -7.75
N VAL A 9 1.30 20.74 -8.30
CA VAL A 9 2.54 20.43 -7.55
C VAL A 9 3.26 21.72 -7.14
N LEU A 10 3.41 22.67 -8.07
CA LEU A 10 4.04 23.96 -7.79
C LEU A 10 3.26 24.77 -6.75
N SER A 11 1.93 24.77 -6.79
CA SER A 11 1.11 25.42 -5.76
C SER A 11 1.31 24.81 -4.37
N ARG A 12 1.47 23.49 -4.28
CA ARG A 12 1.77 22.82 -2.99
C ARG A 12 3.17 23.13 -2.49
N LEU A 13 4.15 23.24 -3.39
CA LEU A 13 5.47 23.75 -3.06
C LEU A 13 5.40 25.19 -2.56
N MET A 14 4.64 26.08 -3.21
CA MET A 14 4.42 27.45 -2.72
C MET A 14 3.84 27.47 -1.31
N SER A 15 2.81 26.67 -1.04
CA SER A 15 2.23 26.57 0.31
C SER A 15 3.24 26.06 1.34
N LEU A 16 4.09 25.10 0.97
CA LEU A 16 5.11 24.55 1.87
C LEU A 16 6.18 25.57 2.24
N PHE A 17 6.62 26.36 1.26
CA PHE A 17 7.63 27.41 1.46
C PHE A 17 7.05 28.77 1.85
N GLN A 18 5.71 28.88 1.98
CA GLN A 18 5.00 30.14 2.20
C GLN A 18 5.39 31.22 1.17
N ALA A 19 5.64 30.82 -0.07
CA ALA A 19 6.01 31.71 -1.16
C ALA A 19 4.74 32.31 -1.79
N GLU A 20 4.68 33.63 -1.94
CA GLU A 20 3.53 34.33 -2.53
C GLU A 20 3.65 34.43 -4.06
N ASN A 21 4.86 34.29 -4.58
CA ASN A 21 5.14 34.43 -6.01
C ASN A 21 6.23 33.47 -6.50
N ASP A 22 6.30 33.32 -7.83
CA ASP A 22 7.27 32.45 -8.51
C ASP A 22 8.73 32.81 -8.21
N SER A 23 9.02 34.08 -7.90
CA SER A 23 10.37 34.52 -7.56
C SER A 23 10.84 33.94 -6.24
N GLU A 24 9.97 33.99 -5.25
CA GLU A 24 10.22 33.47 -3.92
C GLU A 24 10.32 31.95 -3.94
N LEU A 25 9.44 31.29 -4.69
CA LEU A 25 9.52 29.86 -4.90
C LEU A 25 10.83 29.48 -5.59
N ALA A 26 11.21 30.17 -6.67
CA ALA A 26 12.47 29.91 -7.38
C ALA A 26 13.68 30.04 -6.43
N ARG A 27 13.68 31.08 -5.58
CA ARG A 27 14.73 31.28 -4.56
C ARG A 27 14.73 30.16 -3.52
N ALA A 28 13.56 29.76 -3.03
CA ALA A 28 13.41 28.71 -2.03
C ALA A 28 13.84 27.33 -2.55
N LEU A 29 13.57 27.05 -3.82
CA LEU A 29 13.97 25.82 -4.51
C LEU A 29 15.40 25.88 -5.09
N ASN A 30 16.11 27.00 -4.91
CA ASN A 30 17.43 27.27 -5.47
C ASN A 30 17.51 27.07 -7.00
N VAL A 31 16.48 27.52 -7.73
CA VAL A 31 16.40 27.48 -9.19
C VAL A 31 16.14 28.88 -9.77
N ASN A 32 16.35 29.04 -11.08
CA ASN A 32 15.97 30.27 -11.79
C ASN A 32 14.45 30.29 -12.07
N ARG A 33 13.83 31.48 -12.11
CA ARG A 33 12.42 31.65 -12.54
C ARG A 33 12.15 31.06 -13.92
N GLN A 34 13.12 31.12 -14.83
CA GLN A 34 13.00 30.52 -16.16
C GLN A 34 12.78 29.01 -16.08
N THR A 35 13.36 28.34 -15.07
CA THR A 35 13.18 26.91 -14.82
C THR A 35 11.74 26.60 -14.43
N LEU A 36 11.14 27.41 -13.55
CA LEU A 36 9.71 27.27 -13.19
C LEU A 36 8.81 27.44 -14.42
N ALA A 37 9.05 28.47 -15.23
CA ALA A 37 8.30 28.70 -16.47
C ALA A 37 8.44 27.52 -17.44
N SER A 38 9.64 26.93 -17.52
CA SER A 38 9.94 25.78 -18.36
C SER A 38 9.23 24.50 -17.90
N TRP A 39 9.10 24.26 -16.59
CA TRP A 39 8.32 23.14 -16.06
C TRP A 39 6.85 23.27 -16.38
N ARG A 40 6.27 24.47 -16.20
CA ARG A 40 4.86 24.73 -16.57
C ARG A 40 4.61 24.56 -18.06
N LYS A 41 5.49 25.11 -18.91
CA LYS A 41 5.34 25.02 -20.37
C LYS A 41 5.42 23.58 -20.89
N ARG A 42 6.23 22.75 -20.25
CA ARG A 42 6.46 21.35 -20.66
C ARG A 42 5.58 20.35 -19.93
N ASP A 43 4.71 20.82 -19.03
CA ASP A 43 3.94 19.98 -18.11
C ASP A 43 4.81 18.88 -17.45
N SER A 44 6.04 19.25 -17.08
CA SER A 44 7.02 18.36 -16.46
C SER A 44 7.17 18.65 -14.96
N VAL A 45 6.85 17.65 -14.14
CA VAL A 45 6.99 17.72 -12.68
C VAL A 45 8.46 17.53 -12.28
N PRO A 46 9.04 18.41 -11.43
CA PRO A 46 10.41 18.27 -10.97
C PRO A 46 10.52 17.24 -9.84
N TYR A 47 10.43 15.95 -10.18
CA TYR A 47 10.39 14.86 -9.19
C TYR A 47 11.61 14.83 -8.26
N ALA A 48 12.82 15.03 -8.79
CA ALA A 48 14.04 15.04 -7.97
C ALA A 48 13.99 16.13 -6.89
N ILE A 49 13.49 17.32 -7.23
CA ILE A 49 13.34 18.43 -6.28
C ILE A 49 12.25 18.11 -5.26
N CYS A 50 11.14 17.50 -5.69
CA CYS A 50 10.08 17.07 -4.79
C CYS A 50 10.56 16.04 -3.76
N ILE A 51 11.41 15.09 -4.18
CA ILE A 51 12.00 14.07 -3.31
C ILE A 51 12.90 14.72 -2.25
N ASN A 52 13.85 15.55 -2.68
CA ASN A 52 14.76 16.22 -1.75
C ASN A 52 14.01 17.05 -0.71
N ILE A 53 12.98 17.79 -1.14
CA ILE A 53 12.17 18.61 -0.24
C ILE A 53 11.33 17.75 0.71
N ALA A 54 10.82 16.62 0.24
CA ALA A 54 10.10 15.67 1.08
C ALA A 54 10.99 15.15 2.21
N GLU A 55 12.25 14.82 1.90
CA GLU A 55 13.24 14.39 2.89
C GLU A 55 13.66 15.52 3.84
N GLU A 56 14.01 16.70 3.30
CA GLU A 56 14.47 17.85 4.08
C GLU A 56 13.41 18.39 5.05
N LYS A 57 12.14 18.40 4.63
CA LYS A 57 11.03 18.99 5.39
C LYS A 57 10.20 17.95 6.15
N GLY A 58 10.50 16.66 5.97
CA GLY A 58 9.74 15.56 6.55
C GLY A 58 8.28 15.52 6.09
N VAL A 59 8.01 15.90 4.82
CA VAL A 59 6.65 15.87 4.25
C VAL A 59 6.47 14.65 3.35
N SER A 60 5.25 14.11 3.28
CA SER A 60 4.94 12.99 2.39
C SER A 60 5.09 13.38 0.92
N LEU A 61 5.93 12.65 0.18
CA LEU A 61 6.07 12.82 -1.27
C LEU A 61 4.74 12.53 -1.99
N ASP A 62 3.95 11.56 -1.52
CA ASP A 62 2.64 11.28 -2.13
C ASP A 62 1.69 12.47 -1.97
N TRP A 63 1.70 13.14 -0.82
CA TRP A 63 0.97 14.41 -0.65
C TRP A 63 1.52 15.50 -1.56
N LEU A 64 2.85 15.61 -1.69
CA LEU A 64 3.51 16.62 -2.51
C LEU A 64 3.30 16.41 -4.02
N LEU A 65 3.00 15.19 -4.46
CA LEU A 65 2.71 14.88 -5.86
C LEU A 65 1.21 14.78 -6.17
N THR A 66 0.41 14.21 -5.28
CA THR A 66 -1.02 13.91 -5.50
C THR A 66 -2.00 14.77 -4.70
N GLY A 67 -1.52 15.62 -3.78
CA GLY A 67 -2.34 16.50 -2.95
C GLY A 67 -3.17 15.77 -1.90
N ARG A 68 -3.13 14.43 -1.87
CA ARG A 68 -3.84 13.60 -0.91
C ARG A 68 -3.09 13.64 0.42
N LYS A 69 -3.65 14.35 1.41
CA LYS A 69 -3.09 14.34 2.76
C LYS A 69 -3.24 12.94 3.30
N GLN A 70 -2.19 12.40 3.92
CA GLN A 70 -2.29 11.16 4.69
C GLN A 70 -3.11 11.46 5.95
N GLY A 71 -4.43 11.46 5.77
CA GLY A 71 -5.43 11.77 6.77
C GLY A 71 -6.79 11.47 6.15
N LEU A 72 -7.28 10.25 6.41
CA LEU A 72 -8.59 9.70 6.01
C LEU A 72 -8.77 9.21 4.57
N SER A 73 -7.69 8.93 3.84
CA SER A 73 -7.74 7.88 2.81
C SER A 73 -6.91 6.73 3.34
N LYS A 74 -7.57 5.58 3.53
CA LYS A 74 -6.99 4.29 3.96
C LYS A 74 -5.49 4.27 3.71
N GLU A 75 -4.76 4.15 4.80
CA GLU A 75 -3.34 3.84 4.80
C GLU A 75 -3.05 2.91 3.60
N VAL A 76 -2.35 3.42 2.59
CA VAL A 76 -1.40 2.59 1.84
C VAL A 76 -0.13 2.60 2.68
N ASP A 77 -0.33 2.18 3.92
CA ASP A 77 0.69 1.52 4.65
C ASP A 77 0.89 0.20 3.89
N VAL A 78 2.14 -0.21 3.78
CA VAL A 78 2.43 -1.64 3.71
C VAL A 78 2.11 -2.25 5.09
N THR A 79 0.95 -1.90 5.67
CA THR A 79 0.31 -2.72 6.66
C THR A 79 -0.03 -3.98 5.90
N PRO A 80 0.32 -5.17 6.41
CA PRO A 80 -0.41 -6.34 6.00
C PRO A 80 -1.88 -5.95 6.18
N MET A 81 -2.62 -5.99 5.07
CA MET A 81 -4.08 -5.95 4.98
C MET A 81 -4.66 -6.14 6.37
N GLN A 82 -5.31 -5.12 6.96
CA GLN A 82 -5.93 -5.25 8.29
C GLN A 82 -7.03 -6.31 8.19
N VAL A 83 -6.62 -7.57 8.23
CA VAL A 83 -7.44 -8.71 8.51
C VAL A 83 -7.95 -8.40 9.90
N GLN A 84 -9.25 -8.13 10.01
CA GLN A 84 -9.91 -8.09 11.30
C GLN A 84 -9.86 -9.51 11.86
N PHE A 85 -8.74 -9.83 12.48
CA PHE A 85 -8.54 -11.04 13.23
C PHE A 85 -9.57 -11.02 14.37
N SER A 86 -10.32 -12.11 14.49
CA SER A 86 -11.19 -12.30 15.64
C SER A 86 -10.35 -12.32 16.92
N GLN A 87 -10.97 -12.12 18.08
CA GLN A 87 -10.29 -12.29 19.37
C GLN A 87 -9.61 -13.67 19.49
N ALA A 88 -10.18 -14.70 18.86
CA ALA A 88 -9.60 -16.04 18.81
C ALA A 88 -8.32 -16.07 17.96
N ASP A 89 -8.29 -15.37 16.82
CA ASP A 89 -7.11 -15.33 15.96
C ASP A 89 -5.94 -14.58 16.63
N LEU A 90 -6.24 -13.50 17.35
CA LEU A 90 -5.22 -12.74 18.07
C LEU A 90 -4.63 -13.56 19.23
N THR A 91 -5.46 -14.25 20.01
CA THR A 91 -4.98 -15.13 21.09
C THR A 91 -4.18 -16.31 20.55
N MET A 92 -4.58 -16.88 19.40
CA MET A 92 -3.81 -17.93 18.73
C MET A 92 -2.44 -17.44 18.26
N LEU A 93 -2.37 -16.23 17.68
CA LEU A 93 -1.11 -15.62 17.28
C LEU A 93 -0.19 -15.34 18.47
N GLU A 94 -0.76 -14.86 19.58
CA GLU A 94 0.00 -14.61 20.81
C GLU A 94 0.60 -15.90 21.38
N LEU A 95 -0.19 -16.97 21.44
CA LEU A 95 0.29 -18.30 21.85
C LEU A 95 1.39 -18.82 20.92
N LEU A 96 1.21 -18.71 19.60
CA LEU A 96 2.21 -19.16 18.62
C LEU A 96 3.54 -18.42 18.76
N LYS A 97 3.52 -17.13 19.12
CA LYS A 97 4.73 -16.32 19.34
C LYS A 97 5.51 -16.74 20.59
N GLN A 98 4.82 -17.27 21.60
CA GLN A 98 5.44 -17.75 22.85
C GLN A 98 6.06 -19.15 22.72
N LEU A 99 5.69 -19.93 21.71
CA LEU A 99 6.27 -21.25 21.45
C LEU A 99 7.68 -21.16 20.84
N ASP A 100 8.51 -22.13 21.20
CA ASP A 100 9.84 -22.34 20.60
C ASP A 100 9.74 -22.51 19.07
N PRO A 101 10.75 -22.04 18.30
CA PRO A 101 10.71 -22.10 16.84
C PRO A 101 10.54 -23.50 16.26
N GLU A 102 11.15 -24.52 16.85
CA GLU A 102 11.03 -25.91 16.41
C GLU A 102 9.60 -26.44 16.63
N VAL A 103 9.04 -26.22 17.81
CA VAL A 103 7.67 -26.62 18.17
C VAL A 103 6.65 -25.92 17.27
N ARG A 104 6.86 -24.63 16.97
CA ARG A 104 6.00 -23.86 16.05
C ARG A 104 6.00 -24.47 14.65
N ASN A 105 7.17 -24.81 14.11
CA ASN A 105 7.29 -25.38 12.77
C ASN A 105 6.66 -26.78 12.68
N ASP A 106 6.85 -27.62 13.70
CA ASP A 106 6.22 -28.94 13.77
C ASP A 106 4.70 -28.84 13.84
N LEU A 107 4.17 -27.89 14.63
CA LEU A 107 2.74 -27.65 14.73
C LEU A 107 2.16 -27.16 13.41
N LEU A 108 2.83 -26.24 12.72
CA LEU A 108 2.41 -25.76 11.40
C LEU A 108 2.43 -26.88 10.35
N ARG A 109 3.44 -27.77 10.38
CA ARG A 109 3.49 -28.95 9.49
C ARG A 109 2.31 -29.88 9.75
N GLY A 110 2.04 -30.22 11.01
CA GLY A 110 0.92 -31.08 11.38
C GLY A 110 -0.45 -30.47 11.04
N ALA A 111 -0.60 -29.14 11.19
CA ALA A 111 -1.82 -28.44 10.79
C ALA A 111 -2.04 -28.50 9.27
N ALA A 112 -0.99 -28.28 8.47
CA ALA A 112 -1.07 -28.36 7.01
C ALA A 112 -1.45 -29.77 6.52
N GLU A 113 -0.89 -30.81 7.13
CA GLU A 113 -1.23 -32.21 6.81
C GLU A 113 -2.71 -32.50 7.10
N LYS A 114 -3.21 -32.10 8.28
CA LYS A 114 -4.64 -32.26 8.63
C LYS A 114 -5.55 -31.52 7.65
N GLN A 115 -5.18 -30.30 7.27
CA GLN A 115 -5.97 -29.51 6.31
C GLN A 115 -6.02 -30.18 4.93
N ARG A 116 -4.91 -30.80 4.50
CA ARG A 116 -4.85 -31.55 3.23
C ARG A 116 -5.76 -32.77 3.25
N VAL A 117 -5.86 -33.48 4.37
CA VAL A 117 -6.78 -34.64 4.50
C VAL A 117 -8.23 -34.19 4.42
N ILE A 118 -8.61 -33.12 5.13
CA ILE A 118 -9.98 -32.58 5.10
C ILE A 118 -10.38 -32.19 3.67
N GLU A 119 -9.49 -31.52 2.93
CA GLU A 119 -9.75 -31.15 1.54
C GLU A 119 -9.92 -32.38 0.64
N MET A 120 -9.09 -33.41 0.83
CA MET A 120 -9.17 -34.66 0.08
C MET A 120 -10.49 -35.40 0.34
N GLU A 121 -10.93 -35.45 1.59
CA GLU A 121 -12.24 -36.03 1.97
C GLU A 121 -13.40 -35.29 1.30
N LYS A 122 -13.31 -33.96 1.24
CA LYS A 122 -14.30 -33.13 0.54
C LYS A 122 -14.33 -33.44 -0.96
N GLN A 123 -13.17 -33.53 -1.59
CA GLN A 123 -13.05 -33.91 -3.01
C GLN A 123 -13.60 -35.32 -3.28
N LEU A 124 -13.29 -36.29 -2.43
CA LEU A 124 -13.81 -37.66 -2.54
C LEU A 124 -15.34 -37.68 -2.45
N LYS A 125 -15.93 -36.89 -1.54
CA LYS A 125 -17.39 -36.77 -1.38
C LYS A 125 -18.05 -36.12 -2.60
N GLU A 126 -17.42 -35.12 -3.21
CA GLU A 126 -17.91 -34.49 -4.43
C GLU A 126 -17.82 -35.46 -5.64
N LEU A 127 -16.72 -36.20 -5.75
CA LEU A 127 -16.53 -37.23 -6.79
C LEU A 127 -17.54 -38.38 -6.64
N SER A 128 -17.78 -38.86 -5.41
CA SER A 128 -18.79 -39.90 -5.19
C SER A 128 -20.19 -39.41 -5.57
N ALA A 129 -20.55 -38.18 -5.21
CA ALA A 129 -21.84 -37.59 -5.55
C ALA A 129 -22.02 -37.38 -7.07
N THR A 130 -20.95 -37.05 -7.80
CA THR A 130 -21.01 -36.91 -9.26
C THR A 130 -21.13 -38.26 -9.97
N ILE A 131 -20.41 -39.29 -9.51
CA ILE A 131 -20.56 -40.67 -10.02
C ILE A 131 -21.99 -41.17 -9.79
N GLU A 132 -22.58 -40.91 -8.62
CA GLU A 132 -23.94 -41.33 -8.31
C GLU A 132 -24.98 -40.63 -9.20
N ARG A 133 -24.79 -39.35 -9.50
CA ARG A 133 -25.62 -38.63 -10.49
C ARG A 133 -25.49 -39.23 -11.88
N LEU A 134 -24.28 -39.56 -12.33
CA LEU A 134 -24.05 -40.16 -13.66
C LEU A 134 -24.66 -41.56 -13.75
N LYS A 135 -24.63 -42.32 -12.65
CA LYS A 135 -25.24 -43.66 -12.57
C LYS A 135 -26.77 -43.64 -12.62
N ASN A 136 -27.40 -42.59 -12.10
CA ASN A 136 -28.87 -42.44 -12.12
C ASN A 136 -29.42 -41.87 -13.44
N VAL A 137 -28.55 -41.51 -14.39
CA VAL A 137 -28.92 -40.92 -15.70
C VAL A 137 -28.76 -41.92 -16.85
N GLY A 138 -28.10 -43.07 -16.64
CA GLY A 138 -27.97 -44.18 -17.59
C GLY A 138 -28.88 -45.34 -17.23
#